data_AF-E1CBY0-F1
#
_entry.id   AF-E1CBY0-F1
#
_cell.length_a   1.000
_cell.length_b   1.000
_cell.length_c   1.000
_cell.angle_alpha   90.00
_cell.angle_beta   90.00
_cell.angle_gamma   90.00
#
_symmetry.space_group_name_H-M   'P 1'
#
loop_
_entity.id
_entity.type
_entity.pdbx_description
1 polymer ?
#
loop_
_entity_poly.entity_id
_entity_poly.type
_entity_poly.pdbx_seq_one_letter_code
_entity_poly.pdbx_strand_id
1 'polypeptide(L)'
;MNEADQEFLHDMVKQLDDTIRQLAIEESQLMGKIGAGRVEELLEYWRLELSAEEEVEFKKSMDYWDIQLIRILSRSKRAHNTRVEVGQTLMKMASRPILKRKPS
;
A
#
# COMPACT_ATOMS: atom_id res chain seq x y z
N MET A 1 -12.72 4.11 23.12
CA MET A 1 -11.41 3.60 22.67
C MET A 1 -10.48 3.78 23.85
N ASN A 2 -9.94 2.68 24.37
CA ASN A 2 -9.12 2.63 25.59
C ASN A 2 -7.62 2.68 25.25
N GLU A 3 -6.74 2.59 26.24
CA GLU A 3 -5.28 2.56 26.05
C GLU A 3 -4.84 1.35 25.22
N ALA A 4 -5.46 0.18 25.42
CA ALA A 4 -5.17 -1.03 24.65
C ALA A 4 -5.45 -0.85 23.15
N ASP A 5 -6.52 -0.13 22.81
CA ASP A 5 -6.84 0.22 21.42
C ASP A 5 -5.78 1.14 20.79
N GLN A 6 -5.16 2.04 21.59
CA GLN A 6 -4.07 2.91 21.11
C GLN A 6 -2.79 2.12 20.89
N GLU A 7 -2.40 1.28 21.84
CA GLU A 7 -1.23 0.40 21.72
C GLU A 7 -1.35 -0.51 20.50
N PHE A 8 -2.53 -1.10 20.28
CA PHE A 8 -2.82 -1.91 19.11
C PHE A 8 -2.61 -1.15 17.79
N LEU A 9 -3.10 0.08 17.69
CA LEU A 9 -2.89 0.91 16.49
C LEU A 9 -1.41 1.28 16.29
N HIS A 10 -0.67 1.54 17.37
CA HIS A 10 0.76 1.82 17.29
C HIS A 10 1.57 0.62 16.81
N ASP A 11 1.26 -0.58 17.28
CA ASP A 11 1.93 -1.79 16.80
C ASP A 11 1.55 -2.12 15.36
N MET A 12 0.30 -1.86 14.96
CA MET A 12 -0.12 -1.98 13.57
C MET A 12 0.66 -1.05 12.64
N VAL A 13 0.94 0.20 13.07
CA VAL A 13 1.79 1.12 12.28
C VAL A 13 3.18 0.51 12.05
N LYS A 14 3.82 -0.04 13.08
CA LYS A 14 5.15 -0.65 12.95
C LYS A 14 5.13 -1.82 11.95
N GLN A 15 4.13 -2.69 12.06
CA GLN A 15 3.96 -3.83 11.16
C GLN A 15 3.71 -3.39 9.70
N LEU A 16 2.93 -2.32 9.50
CA LEU A 16 2.68 -1.76 8.17
C LEU A 16 3.95 -1.14 7.58
N ASP A 17 4.72 -0.40 8.37
CA ASP A 17 5.98 0.20 7.94
C ASP A 17 7.00 -0.88 7.52
N ASP A 18 7.09 -1.98 8.29
CA ASP A 18 7.94 -3.13 7.93
C ASP A 18 7.44 -3.84 6.68
N THR A 19 6.12 -4.01 6.54
CA THR A 19 5.50 -4.60 5.35
C THR A 19 5.78 -3.78 4.10
N ILE A 20 5.64 -2.46 4.19
CA ILE A 20 5.93 -1.52 3.09
C ILE A 20 7.40 -1.63 2.68
N ARG A 21 8.32 -1.65 3.65
CA ARG A 21 9.76 -1.79 3.37
C ARG A 21 10.07 -3.10 2.65
N GLN A 22 9.49 -4.21 3.10
CA GLN A 22 9.69 -5.52 2.50
C GLN A 22 9.14 -5.57 1.06
N LEU A 23 7.94 -5.03 0.84
CA LEU A 23 7.34 -4.95 -0.50
C LEU A 23 8.17 -4.10 -1.46
N ALA A 24 8.76 -2.99 -1.01
CA ALA A 24 9.63 -2.15 -1.84
C ALA A 24 10.91 -2.89 -2.27
N ILE A 25 11.48 -3.72 -1.39
CA ILE A 25 12.64 -4.56 -1.72
C ILE A 25 12.24 -5.61 -2.77
N GLU A 26 11.12 -6.30 -2.57
CA GLU A 26 10.61 -7.30 -3.52
C GLU A 26 10.28 -6.69 -4.88
N GLU A 27 9.66 -5.50 -4.90
CA GLU A 27 9.37 -4.73 -6.11
C GLU A 27 10.66 -4.44 -6.88
N SER A 28 11.67 -3.86 -6.23
CA SER A 28 12.94 -3.52 -6.86
C SER A 28 13.66 -4.75 -7.44
N GLN A 29 13.67 -5.86 -6.70
CA GLN A 29 14.26 -7.11 -7.17
C GLN A 29 13.52 -7.68 -8.39
N LEU A 30 12.19 -7.58 -8.39
CA LEU A 30 11.37 -8.10 -9.47
C LEU A 30 11.47 -7.24 -10.74
N MET A 31 11.48 -5.92 -10.59
CA MET A 31 11.72 -4.99 -11.71
C MET A 31 13.08 -5.26 -12.38
N GLY A 32 14.12 -5.54 -11.59
CA GLY A 32 15.43 -5.91 -12.11
C GLY A 32 15.43 -7.23 -12.91
N LYS A 33 14.55 -8.18 -12.58
CA LYS A 33 14.41 -9.46 -13.29
C LYS A 33 13.61 -9.33 -14.58
N ILE A 34 12.55 -8.52 -14.57
CA ILE A 34 11.64 -8.32 -15.71
C ILE A 34 12.33 -7.47 -16.79
N GLY A 35 13.15 -6.50 -16.37
CA GLY A 35 13.83 -5.59 -17.28
C GLY A 35 13.02 -4.33 -17.59
N ALA A 36 13.73 -3.22 -17.84
CA ALA A 36 13.15 -1.88 -17.82
C ALA A 36 11.98 -1.68 -18.81
N GLY A 37 12.09 -2.17 -20.05
CA GLY A 37 11.04 -1.99 -21.06
C GLY A 37 9.73 -2.67 -20.67
N ARG A 38 9.79 -3.93 -20.24
CA ARG A 38 8.58 -4.66 -19.81
C ARG A 38 8.00 -4.09 -18.51
N VAL A 39 8.85 -3.59 -17.61
CA VAL A 39 8.41 -2.87 -16.41
C VAL A 39 7.63 -1.60 -16.77
N GLU A 40 8.07 -0.84 -17.76
CA GLU A 40 7.39 0.38 -18.20
C GLU A 40 5.96 0.07 -18.68
N GLU A 41 5.79 -0.93 -19.56
CA GLU A 41 4.48 -1.38 -20.02
C GLU A 41 3.57 -1.85 -18.87
N LEU A 42 4.13 -2.60 -17.90
CA LEU A 42 3.38 -3.05 -16.72
C LEU A 42 2.91 -1.87 -15.86
N LEU A 43 3.71 -0.82 -15.77
CA LEU A 43 3.38 0.36 -15.00
C LEU A 43 2.32 1.21 -15.72
N GLU A 44 2.33 1.30 -17.05
CA GLU A 44 1.26 1.91 -17.85
C GLU A 44 -0.06 1.15 -17.67
N TYR A 45 -0.02 -0.18 -17.77
CA TYR A 45 -1.17 -1.04 -17.47
C TYR A 45 -1.69 -0.80 -16.04
N TRP A 46 -0.80 -0.75 -15.05
CA TRP A 46 -1.16 -0.52 -13.65
C TRP A 46 -1.81 0.86 -13.42
N ARG A 47 -1.36 1.89 -14.15
CA ARG A 47 -1.91 3.25 -14.10
C ARG A 47 -3.17 3.44 -14.94
N LEU A 48 -3.63 2.40 -15.63
CA LEU A 48 -4.78 2.44 -16.55
C LEU A 48 -4.56 3.43 -17.71
N GLU A 49 -3.33 3.48 -18.21
CA GLU A 49 -2.93 4.38 -19.31
C GLU A 49 -3.10 3.73 -20.70
N LEU A 50 -3.36 2.42 -20.75
CA LEU A 50 -3.65 1.70 -21.98
C LEU A 50 -5.09 1.93 -22.44
N SER A 51 -5.30 1.96 -23.76
CA SER A 51 -6.64 1.83 -24.34
C SER A 51 -7.24 0.45 -24.06
N ALA A 52 -8.56 0.31 -24.20
CA ALA A 52 -9.24 -0.96 -23.96
C ALA A 52 -8.74 -2.09 -24.89
N GLU A 53 -8.35 -1.77 -26.12
CA GLU A 53 -7.82 -2.72 -27.10
C GLU A 53 -6.40 -3.17 -26.71
N GLU A 54 -5.54 -2.23 -26.33
CA GLU A 54 -4.18 -2.50 -25.84
C GLU A 54 -4.22 -3.33 -24.54
N GLU A 55 -5.15 -3.03 -23.63
CA GLU A 55 -5.28 -3.76 -22.37
C GLU A 55 -5.59 -5.25 -22.57
N VAL A 56 -6.45 -5.57 -23.55
CA VAL A 56 -6.82 -6.96 -23.86
C VAL A 56 -5.62 -7.73 -24.41
N GLU A 57 -4.86 -7.14 -25.33
CA GLU A 57 -3.66 -7.77 -25.88
C GLU A 57 -2.54 -7.87 -24.83
N PHE A 58 -2.35 -6.81 -24.03
CA PHE A 58 -1.37 -6.79 -22.96
C PHE A 58 -1.63 -7.90 -21.94
N LYS A 59 -2.88 -8.08 -21.49
CA LYS A 59 -3.27 -9.16 -20.57
C LYS A 59 -2.95 -10.55 -21.10
N LYS A 60 -3.09 -10.79 -22.41
CA LYS A 60 -2.74 -12.08 -23.04
C LYS A 60 -1.23 -12.34 -23.05
N SER A 61 -0.43 -11.28 -23.06
CA SER A 61 1.04 -11.35 -23.06
C SER A 61 1.66 -11.56 -21.67
N MET A 62 0.89 -11.44 -20.59
CA MET A 62 1.43 -11.45 -19.22
C MET A 62 1.98 -12.81 -18.83
N ASP A 63 3.20 -12.82 -18.29
CA ASP A 63 3.81 -14.01 -17.72
C ASP A 63 3.67 -14.07 -16.19
N TYR A 64 4.32 -15.07 -15.58
CA TYR A 64 4.29 -15.24 -14.13
C TYR A 64 4.88 -14.04 -13.36
N TRP A 65 5.97 -13.46 -13.84
CA TRP A 65 6.69 -12.36 -13.19
C TRP A 65 5.93 -11.06 -13.33
N ASP A 66 5.31 -10.82 -14.48
CA ASP A 66 4.40 -9.70 -14.71
C ASP A 66 3.26 -9.71 -13.67
N ILE A 67 2.63 -10.87 -13.48
CA ILE A 67 1.55 -11.04 -12.49
C ILE A 67 2.06 -10.81 -11.07
N GLN A 68 3.28 -11.26 -10.74
CA GLN A 68 3.85 -11.00 -9.42
C GLN A 68 4.09 -9.50 -9.19
N LEU A 69 4.53 -8.75 -10.21
CA LEU A 69 4.77 -7.31 -10.06
C LEU A 69 3.46 -6.58 -9.78
N ILE A 70 2.42 -6.85 -10.56
CA ILE A 70 1.09 -6.26 -10.32
C ILE A 70 0.57 -6.60 -8.92
N ARG A 71 0.79 -7.83 -8.43
CA ARG A 71 0.41 -8.21 -7.06
C ARG A 71 1.18 -7.42 -6.01
N ILE A 72 2.48 -7.23 -6.18
CA ILE A 72 3.31 -6.45 -5.24
C ILE A 72 2.86 -4.99 -5.24
N LEU A 73 2.68 -4.37 -6.40
CA LEU A 73 2.17 -3.00 -6.54
C LEU A 73 0.80 -2.84 -5.85
N SER A 74 -0.09 -3.82 -6.04
CA SER A 74 -1.40 -3.84 -5.40
C SER A 74 -1.33 -3.99 -3.88
N ARG A 75 -0.44 -4.84 -3.37
CA ARG A 75 -0.20 -4.99 -1.93
C ARG A 75 0.42 -3.73 -1.32
N SER A 76 1.38 -3.12 -2.01
CA SER A 76 2.04 -1.89 -1.60
C SER A 76 1.03 -0.74 -1.47
N LYS A 77 0.20 -0.54 -2.50
CA LYS A 77 -0.88 0.46 -2.48
C LYS A 77 -1.83 0.26 -1.30
N ARG A 78 -2.25 -0.98 -1.03
CA ARG A 78 -3.12 -1.29 0.12
C ARG A 78 -2.43 -0.99 1.45
N ALA A 79 -1.18 -1.45 1.63
CA ALA A 79 -0.44 -1.22 2.86
C ALA A 79 -0.27 0.27 3.15
N HIS A 80 0.08 1.07 2.13
CA HIS A 80 0.14 2.53 2.24
C HIS A 80 -1.20 3.15 2.62
N ASN A 81 -2.30 2.75 1.96
CA ASN A 81 -3.63 3.26 2.29
C ASN A 81 -4.01 2.96 3.74
N THR A 82 -3.84 1.71 4.18
CA THR A 82 -4.13 1.32 5.57
C THR A 82 -3.25 2.09 6.56
N ARG A 83 -1.97 2.31 6.24
CA ARG A 83 -1.08 3.13 7.09
C ARG A 83 -1.67 4.55 7.23
N VAL A 84 -2.05 5.18 6.12
CA VAL A 84 -2.63 6.52 6.14
C VAL A 84 -3.89 6.55 7.01
N GLU A 85 -4.80 5.59 6.86
CA GLU A 85 -6.02 5.46 7.67
C GLU A 85 -5.75 5.31 9.16
N VAL A 86 -4.80 4.44 9.54
CA VAL A 86 -4.38 4.25 10.94
C VAL A 86 -3.76 5.54 11.48
N GLY A 87 -2.94 6.22 10.69
CA GLY A 87 -2.34 7.50 11.05
C GLY A 87 -3.37 8.59 11.31
N GLN A 88 -4.33 8.74 10.40
CA GLN A 88 -5.45 9.69 10.56
C GLN A 88 -6.29 9.36 11.80
N THR A 89 -6.48 8.07 12.10
CA THR A 89 -7.21 7.63 13.30
C THR A 89 -6.47 8.06 14.56
N LEU A 90 -5.16 7.79 14.65
CA LEU A 90 -4.32 8.25 15.77
C LEU A 90 -4.32 9.77 15.92
N MET A 91 -4.23 10.53 14.82
CA MET A 91 -4.30 12.00 14.85
C MET A 91 -5.64 12.50 15.40
N LYS A 92 -6.76 11.91 14.96
CA LYS A 92 -8.10 12.25 15.47
C LYS A 92 -8.26 11.94 16.96
N MET A 93 -7.59 10.88 17.46
CA MET A 93 -7.57 10.55 18.88
C MET A 93 -6.77 11.58 19.69
N ALA A 94 -5.59 11.98 19.21
CA ALA A 94 -4.77 13.02 19.83
C ALA A 94 -5.44 14.40 19.85
N SER A 95 -6.29 14.68 18.85
CA SER A 95 -6.96 15.98 18.69
C SER A 95 -8.27 16.11 19.48
N ARG A 96 -8.77 15.03 20.12
CA ARG A 96 -9.98 15.11 20.95
C ARG A 96 -9.63 15.78 22.29
N PRO A 97 -10.21 16.95 22.62
CA PRO A 97 -9.96 17.56 23.91
C PRO A 97 -10.57 16.68 25.00
N ILE A 98 -9.77 16.42 26.04
CA ILE A 98 -10.27 15.93 27.32
C ILE A 98 -11.24 17.02 27.81
N LEU A 99 -12.55 16.82 27.60
CA LEU A 99 -13.57 17.56 28.32
C LEU A 99 -13.36 17.23 29.80
N LYS A 100 -12.55 18.06 30.47
CA LYS A 100 -12.36 18.04 31.91
C LYS A 100 -13.75 18.05 32.53
N ARG A 101 -14.14 16.94 33.17
CA ARG A 101 -15.28 16.91 34.07
C ARG A 101 -15.04 18.00 35.11
N LYS A 102 -15.81 19.09 35.05
CA LYS A 102 -15.89 20.03 36.17
C LYS A 102 -16.49 19.26 37.36
N PRO A 103 -15.86 19.28 38.54
CA PRO A 103 -16.58 18.91 39.75
C PRO A 103 -17.59 20.02 40.05
N SER A 104 -18.85 19.63 40.17
CA SER A 104 -19.92 20.43 40.80
C SER A 104 -20.37 19.68 42.04
#